data_AF-A0A9P0HXL6-F1
#
_entry.id   AF-A0A9P0HXL6-F1
#
_cell.length_a   1.000
_cell.length_b   1.000
_cell.length_c   1.000
_cell.angle_alpha   90.00
_cell.angle_beta   90.00
_cell.angle_gamma   90.00
#
_symmetry.space_group_name_H-M   'P 1'
#
loop_
_entity.id
_entity.type
_entity.pdbx_description
1 polymer ?
#
loop_
_entity_poly.entity_id
_entity_poly.type
_entity_poly.pdbx_seq_one_letter_code
_entity_poly.pdbx_strand_id
1 'polypeptide(L)'
;MATAILLVAVGLFCFNGVIGARVQCDFYDADCTTRTSQREFPNFVNGIDGVAPSDPLKQDIIESNLPKLKYTIKDGVLSGFKNCFIELLRLSKDQTFDYHVRCPQITLNGEYELKGDLLNNYIEGKGTCKVEFYDYRFVIQGNYESNKRDDKTYVHFKSYTLNTDPRGKLIFDFENLFNGDKQKSDAALKMMNENWKEVDKAMHPQVMEAFMKTYMKNVNDFTNKIPAEEIIYYEQ
;
A
#
# COMPACT_ATOMS: atom_id res chain seq x y z
N MET A 1 6.07 -15.37 76.77
CA MET A 1 5.65 -15.64 75.38
C MET A 1 5.22 -14.31 74.77
N ALA A 2 6.11 -13.68 74.01
CA ALA A 2 5.82 -12.42 73.31
C ALA A 2 6.27 -12.60 71.86
N THR A 3 5.29 -12.71 70.97
CA THR A 3 5.49 -12.95 69.54
C THR A 3 5.60 -11.60 68.85
N ALA A 4 6.78 -11.28 68.32
CA ALA A 4 7.00 -10.08 67.52
C ALA A 4 6.48 -10.31 66.08
N ILE A 5 5.52 -9.51 65.64
CA ILE A 5 5.00 -9.50 64.27
C ILE A 5 5.84 -8.49 63.48
N LEU A 6 6.61 -8.99 62.51
CA LEU A 6 7.40 -8.20 61.57
C LEU A 6 6.48 -7.70 60.44
N LEU A 7 6.15 -6.41 60.44
CA LEU A 7 5.44 -5.75 59.33
C LEU A 7 6.43 -5.49 58.20
N VAL A 8 6.34 -6.26 57.12
CA VAL A 8 7.05 -5.99 55.86
C VAL A 8 6.25 -4.93 55.09
N ALA A 9 6.79 -3.71 55.05
CA ALA A 9 6.25 -2.63 54.21
C ALA A 9 6.62 -2.93 52.74
N VAL A 10 5.65 -3.39 51.95
CA VAL A 10 5.76 -3.48 50.49
C VAL A 10 5.66 -2.06 49.95
N GLY A 11 6.79 -1.50 49.52
CA GLY A 11 6.82 -0.21 48.83
C GLY A 11 6.10 -0.31 47.50
N LEU A 12 5.00 0.44 47.33
CA LEU A 12 4.41 0.71 46.03
C LEU A 12 5.41 1.51 45.19
N PHE A 13 6.03 0.86 44.21
CA PHE A 13 6.63 1.56 43.08
C PHE A 13 5.50 2.03 42.16
N CYS A 14 4.98 3.23 42.39
CA CYS A 14 4.23 3.94 41.36
C CYS A 14 5.24 4.43 40.31
N PHE A 15 5.41 3.66 39.24
CA PHE A 15 5.94 4.21 37.99
C PHE A 15 4.90 5.21 37.48
N ASN A 16 5.06 6.49 37.85
CA ASN A 16 4.42 7.59 37.14
C ASN A 16 5.07 7.69 35.76
N GLY A 17 4.65 6.81 34.85
CA GLY A 17 4.81 7.08 33.43
C GLY A 17 4.05 8.36 33.15
N VAL A 18 4.76 9.41 32.77
CA VAL A 18 4.13 10.61 32.22
C VAL A 18 3.51 10.19 30.90
N ILE A 19 2.25 9.76 30.94
CA ILE A 19 1.44 9.59 29.74
C ILE A 19 1.19 11.02 29.26
N GLY A 20 1.90 11.42 28.20
CA GLY A 20 1.68 12.70 27.54
C GLY A 20 0.20 12.88 27.23
N ALA A 21 -0.32 14.09 27.40
CA ALA A 21 -1.73 14.34 27.13
C ALA A 21 -2.01 14.06 25.64
N ARG A 22 -3.00 13.21 25.35
CA ARG A 22 -3.45 12.98 23.96
C ARG A 22 -4.15 14.23 23.46
N VAL A 23 -3.59 14.87 22.44
CA VAL A 23 -4.18 16.01 21.77
C VAL A 23 -4.71 15.57 20.41
N GLN A 24 -6.01 15.76 20.22
CA GLN A 24 -6.68 15.47 18.95
C GLN A 24 -6.24 16.48 17.89
N CYS A 25 -5.92 15.99 16.69
CA CYS A 25 -5.65 16.88 15.56
C CYS A 25 -6.94 17.54 15.06
N ASP A 26 -6.82 18.70 14.42
CA ASP A 26 -7.84 19.10 13.46
C ASP A 26 -7.84 18.08 12.31
N PHE A 27 -9.02 17.56 12.01
CA PHE A 27 -9.23 16.55 10.97
C PHE A 27 -8.84 17.05 9.57
N TYR A 28 -8.75 18.38 9.39
CA TYR A 28 -8.37 19.04 8.14
C TYR A 28 -6.92 19.59 8.15
N ASP A 29 -6.17 19.39 9.25
CA ASP A 29 -4.74 19.71 9.30
C ASP A 29 -3.95 18.57 8.65
N ALA A 30 -3.59 18.78 7.39
CA ALA A 30 -2.88 17.80 6.57
C ALA A 30 -1.54 17.34 7.17
N ASP A 31 -0.82 18.23 7.87
CA ASP A 31 0.47 17.87 8.47
C ASP A 31 0.24 16.94 9.67
N CYS A 32 -0.79 17.24 10.48
CA CYS A 32 -1.17 16.40 11.61
C CYS A 32 -1.67 15.04 11.13
N THR A 33 -2.65 14.99 10.22
CA THR A 33 -3.21 13.74 9.68
C THR A 33 -2.17 12.88 8.99
N THR A 34 -1.23 13.47 8.25
CA THR A 34 -0.13 12.75 7.61
C THR A 34 0.77 12.09 8.66
N ARG A 35 1.24 12.87 9.64
CA ARG A 35 2.17 12.38 10.67
C ARG A 35 1.55 11.30 11.55
N THR A 36 0.30 11.48 11.97
CA THR A 36 -0.35 10.55 12.90
C THR A 36 -0.81 9.28 12.19
N SER A 37 -1.30 9.37 10.96
CA SER A 37 -1.58 8.18 10.15
C SER A 37 -0.32 7.41 9.78
N GLN A 38 0.81 8.10 9.57
CA GLN A 38 2.11 7.43 9.38
C GLN A 38 2.52 6.59 10.59
N ARG A 39 2.19 7.01 11.81
CA ARG A 39 2.45 6.22 13.03
C ARG A 39 1.63 4.92 13.03
N GLU A 40 0.38 4.97 12.59
CA GLU A 40 -0.51 3.79 12.53
C GLU A 40 -0.29 2.93 11.27
N PHE A 41 0.44 3.44 10.27
CA PHE A 41 0.67 2.76 9.00
C PHE A 41 1.21 1.31 9.17
N PRO A 42 2.18 1.02 10.06
CA PRO A 42 2.62 -0.36 10.27
C PRO A 42 1.52 -1.29 10.81
N ASN A 43 0.64 -0.80 11.70
CA ASN A 43 -0.49 -1.58 12.23
C ASN A 43 -1.48 -1.90 11.11
N PHE A 44 -1.76 -0.92 10.25
CA PHE A 44 -2.61 -1.12 9.07
C PHE A 44 -1.99 -2.13 8.09
N VAL A 45 -0.72 -1.95 7.70
CA VAL A 45 -0.10 -2.77 6.66
C VAL A 45 0.09 -4.23 7.12
N ASN A 46 0.45 -4.45 8.38
CA ASN A 46 0.58 -5.80 8.93
C ASN A 46 -0.78 -6.50 9.14
N GLY A 47 -1.88 -5.75 9.06
CA GLY A 47 -3.21 -6.22 9.41
C GLY A 47 -3.42 -6.28 10.92
N ILE A 48 -4.69 -6.28 11.29
CA ILE A 48 -5.16 -6.49 12.67
C ILE A 48 -6.27 -7.53 12.65
N ASP A 49 -6.76 -7.98 13.81
CA ASP A 49 -7.92 -8.87 13.84
C ASP A 49 -9.08 -8.27 13.00
N GLY A 50 -9.68 -9.07 12.13
CA GLY A 50 -10.74 -8.64 11.21
C GLY A 50 -10.33 -7.71 10.05
N VAL A 51 -9.05 -7.35 9.91
CA VAL A 51 -8.53 -6.54 8.79
C VAL A 51 -7.36 -7.28 8.16
N ALA A 52 -7.49 -7.63 6.88
CA ALA A 52 -6.45 -8.34 6.16
C ALA A 52 -5.16 -7.49 6.04
N PRO A 53 -3.98 -8.12 6.01
CA PRO A 53 -2.73 -7.42 5.76
C PRO A 53 -2.70 -6.80 4.37
N SER A 54 -1.95 -5.70 4.23
CA SER A 54 -1.65 -5.05 2.95
C SER A 54 -0.20 -5.27 2.51
N ASP A 55 0.57 -6.11 3.21
CA ASP A 55 1.85 -6.65 2.74
C ASP A 55 1.94 -8.17 3.05
N PRO A 56 1.89 -9.05 2.03
CA PRO A 56 1.66 -8.75 0.62
C PRO A 56 0.17 -8.56 0.29
N LEU A 57 -0.11 -7.80 -0.77
CA LEU A 57 -1.40 -7.83 -1.48
C LEU A 57 -1.39 -8.98 -2.49
N LYS A 58 -2.53 -9.66 -2.64
CA LYS A 58 -2.68 -10.80 -3.54
C LYS A 58 -3.84 -10.60 -4.50
N GLN A 59 -3.69 -11.09 -5.72
CA GLN A 59 -4.72 -11.14 -6.76
C GLN A 59 -4.68 -12.51 -7.45
N ASP A 60 -5.80 -13.22 -7.48
CA ASP A 60 -5.86 -14.55 -8.11
C ASP A 60 -5.64 -14.45 -9.62
N ILE A 61 -6.22 -13.43 -10.24
CA ILE A 61 -6.07 -13.16 -11.67
C ILE A 61 -6.20 -11.66 -11.98
N ILE A 62 -5.32 -11.18 -12.84
CA ILE A 62 -5.36 -9.85 -13.45
C ILE A 62 -5.32 -10.06 -14.96
N GLU A 63 -6.35 -9.62 -15.67
CA GLU A 63 -6.42 -9.71 -17.13
C GLU A 63 -6.47 -8.32 -17.75
N SER A 64 -5.68 -8.15 -18.81
CA SER A 64 -5.64 -6.92 -19.59
C SER A 64 -5.74 -7.24 -21.08
N ASN A 65 -6.67 -6.57 -21.74
CA ASN A 65 -6.91 -6.70 -23.18
C ASN A 65 -6.77 -5.32 -23.83
N LEU A 66 -5.52 -4.82 -23.88
CA LEU A 66 -5.22 -3.56 -24.56
C LEU A 66 -5.25 -3.78 -26.09
N PRO A 67 -5.50 -2.73 -26.90
CA PRO A 67 -5.60 -2.86 -28.35
C PRO A 67 -4.38 -3.52 -29.02
N LYS A 68 -3.20 -3.31 -28.46
CA LYS A 68 -1.92 -3.83 -28.98
C LYS A 68 -1.34 -4.97 -28.16
N LEU A 69 -1.71 -5.12 -26.90
CA LEU A 69 -1.06 -6.03 -25.96
C LEU A 69 -2.11 -6.70 -25.08
N LYS A 70 -2.09 -8.03 -25.06
CA LYS A 70 -2.88 -8.80 -24.11
C LYS A 70 -1.95 -9.43 -23.10
N TYR A 71 -2.33 -9.38 -21.84
CA TYR A 71 -1.60 -10.09 -20.81
C TYR A 71 -2.52 -10.53 -19.68
N THR A 72 -2.11 -11.61 -19.03
CA THR A 72 -2.72 -12.15 -17.82
C THR A 72 -1.62 -12.36 -16.79
N ILE A 73 -1.91 -12.05 -15.53
CA ILE A 73 -1.08 -12.40 -14.37
C ILE A 73 -1.95 -13.22 -13.43
N LYS A 74 -1.56 -14.46 -13.14
CA LYS A 74 -2.19 -15.33 -12.14
C LYS A 74 -1.34 -15.39 -10.89
N ASP A 75 -2.01 -15.62 -9.76
CA ASP A 75 -1.37 -15.71 -8.44
C ASP A 75 -0.44 -14.51 -8.18
N GLY A 76 -0.91 -13.32 -8.56
CA GLY A 76 -0.18 -12.08 -8.46
C GLY A 76 0.04 -11.67 -7.01
N VAL A 77 1.28 -11.38 -6.65
CA VAL A 77 1.68 -10.95 -5.30
C VAL A 77 2.45 -9.64 -5.40
N LEU A 78 1.90 -8.57 -4.84
CA LEU A 78 2.56 -7.28 -4.70
C LEU A 78 2.99 -7.08 -3.24
N SER A 79 4.30 -6.98 -3.01
CA SER A 79 4.90 -6.96 -1.68
C SER A 79 5.80 -5.73 -1.48
N GLY A 80 6.09 -5.39 -0.23
CA GLY A 80 6.97 -4.27 0.14
C GLY A 80 6.26 -3.08 0.79
N PHE A 81 4.92 -3.13 0.92
CA PHE A 81 4.13 -2.07 1.54
C PHE A 81 4.56 -1.74 2.97
N LYS A 82 5.13 -2.70 3.72
CA LYS A 82 5.61 -2.48 5.10
C LYS A 82 6.73 -1.44 5.20
N ASN A 83 7.43 -1.19 4.09
CA ASN A 83 8.52 -0.22 4.01
C ASN A 83 8.08 1.11 3.38
N CYS A 84 6.82 1.21 2.93
CA CYS A 84 6.31 2.46 2.38
C CYS A 84 6.00 3.47 3.48
N PHE A 85 5.79 4.72 3.07
CA PHE A 85 5.41 5.80 3.96
C PHE A 85 4.41 6.73 3.27
N ILE A 86 3.56 7.33 4.08
CA ILE A 86 2.58 8.34 3.72
C ILE A 86 3.33 9.67 3.55
N GLU A 87 3.36 10.18 2.32
CA GLU A 87 3.87 11.53 2.04
C GLU A 87 2.82 12.61 2.31
N LEU A 88 1.54 12.27 2.16
CA LEU A 88 0.42 13.17 2.40
C LEU A 88 -0.83 12.36 2.69
N LEU A 89 -1.58 12.78 3.70
CA LEU A 89 -2.99 12.47 3.84
C LEU A 89 -3.71 13.77 4.16
N ARG A 90 -4.43 14.32 3.19
CA ARG A 90 -5.28 15.50 3.37
C ARG A 90 -6.73 15.08 3.29
N LEU A 91 -7.50 15.45 4.30
CA LEU A 91 -8.96 15.41 4.27
C LEU A 91 -9.45 16.86 4.16
N SER A 92 -10.49 17.09 3.37
CA SER A 92 -11.01 18.43 3.09
C SER A 92 -12.46 18.54 3.55
N LYS A 93 -12.89 19.77 3.89
CA LYS A 93 -14.26 20.05 4.37
C LYS A 93 -15.36 19.76 3.34
N ASP A 94 -15.01 19.76 2.06
CA ASP A 94 -15.88 19.36 0.95
C ASP A 94 -15.94 17.84 0.75
N GLN A 95 -15.45 17.06 1.73
CA GLN A 95 -15.44 15.60 1.73
C GLN A 95 -14.55 14.97 0.65
N THR A 96 -13.56 15.73 0.16
CA THR A 96 -12.50 15.20 -0.71
C THR A 96 -11.26 14.78 0.09
N PHE A 97 -10.48 13.86 -0.44
CA PHE A 97 -9.19 13.46 0.12
C PHE A 97 -8.07 13.39 -0.92
N ASP A 98 -6.85 13.59 -0.45
CA ASP A 98 -5.60 13.45 -1.20
C ASP A 98 -4.63 12.60 -0.39
N TYR A 99 -4.36 11.37 -0.85
CA TYR A 99 -3.57 10.38 -0.15
C TYR A 99 -2.40 9.90 -1.01
N HIS A 100 -1.19 10.22 -0.57
CA HIS A 100 0.05 9.89 -1.26
C HIS A 100 0.85 8.87 -0.45
N VAL A 101 1.18 7.74 -1.07
CA VAL A 101 2.02 6.69 -0.48
C VAL A 101 3.24 6.50 -1.35
N ARG A 102 4.43 6.61 -0.76
CA ARG A 102 5.69 6.37 -1.44
C ARG A 102 6.36 5.12 -0.90
N CYS A 103 6.79 4.30 -1.83
CA CYS A 103 7.40 3.02 -1.54
C CYS A 103 8.86 3.02 -2.00
N PRO A 104 9.83 2.84 -1.10
CA PRO A 104 11.24 2.71 -1.48
C PRO A 104 11.47 1.55 -2.46
N GLN A 105 10.78 0.42 -2.23
CA GLN A 105 10.79 -0.73 -3.12
C GLN A 105 9.51 -1.54 -2.93
N ILE A 106 8.82 -1.84 -4.03
CA ILE A 106 7.79 -2.90 -4.08
C ILE A 106 8.16 -3.92 -5.14
N THR A 107 7.66 -5.14 -4.99
CA THR A 107 7.94 -6.24 -5.92
C THR A 107 6.65 -6.95 -6.27
N LEU A 108 6.38 -7.04 -7.57
CA LEU A 108 5.35 -7.87 -8.16
C LEU A 108 5.95 -9.22 -8.55
N ASN A 109 5.32 -10.31 -8.14
CA ASN A 109 5.58 -11.65 -8.67
C ASN A 109 4.27 -12.26 -9.16
N GLY A 110 4.34 -13.18 -10.12
CA GLY A 110 3.18 -13.95 -10.55
C GLY A 110 3.48 -14.84 -11.75
N GLU A 111 2.51 -15.65 -12.14
CA GLU A 111 2.54 -16.39 -13.40
C GLU A 111 1.96 -15.50 -14.50
N TYR A 112 2.76 -15.19 -15.53
CA TYR A 112 2.32 -14.35 -16.63
C TYR A 112 2.06 -15.16 -17.89
N GLU A 113 1.16 -14.64 -18.71
CA GLU A 113 1.08 -14.91 -20.14
C GLU A 113 0.88 -13.57 -20.83
N LEU A 114 1.70 -13.23 -21.82
CA LEU A 114 1.55 -11.99 -22.58
C LEU A 114 1.76 -12.24 -24.08
N LYS A 115 1.05 -11.47 -24.91
CA LYS A 115 1.15 -11.54 -26.36
C LYS A 115 0.71 -10.23 -27.02
N GLY A 116 1.54 -9.69 -27.89
CA GLY A 116 1.22 -8.51 -28.70
C GLY A 116 2.39 -7.54 -28.80
N ASP A 117 2.08 -6.30 -29.17
CA ASP A 117 3.08 -5.25 -29.35
C ASP A 117 3.24 -4.42 -28.08
N LEU A 118 4.44 -4.48 -27.50
CA LEU A 118 4.90 -3.58 -26.45
C LEU A 118 5.90 -2.60 -27.06
N LEU A 119 5.60 -1.30 -26.99
CA LEU A 119 6.43 -0.24 -27.59
C LEU A 119 6.78 -0.49 -29.07
N ASN A 120 5.80 -0.97 -29.86
CA ASN A 120 5.94 -1.36 -31.27
C ASN A 120 6.87 -2.56 -31.54
N ASN A 121 7.24 -3.32 -30.51
CA ASN A 121 7.94 -4.58 -30.66
C ASN A 121 7.00 -5.72 -30.28
N TYR A 122 6.90 -6.73 -31.14
CA TYR A 122 6.14 -7.93 -30.81
C TYR A 122 6.84 -8.70 -29.69
N ILE A 123 6.08 -9.05 -28.66
CA ILE A 123 6.53 -9.86 -27.54
C ILE A 123 5.46 -10.91 -27.24
N GLU A 124 5.91 -12.13 -26.99
CA GLU A 124 5.08 -13.19 -26.46
C GLU A 124 5.86 -14.01 -25.44
N GLY A 125 5.14 -14.57 -24.47
CA GLY A 125 5.75 -15.45 -23.49
C GLY A 125 4.75 -15.89 -22.44
N LYS A 126 5.12 -16.95 -21.74
CA LYS A 126 4.41 -17.43 -20.57
C LYS A 126 5.40 -18.07 -19.60
N GLY A 127 5.25 -17.80 -18.32
CA GLY A 127 6.19 -18.25 -17.30
C GLY A 127 5.99 -17.46 -16.02
N THR A 128 7.03 -17.32 -15.21
CA THR A 128 7.01 -16.45 -14.04
C THR A 128 7.53 -15.07 -14.40
N CYS A 129 6.94 -14.04 -13.80
CA CYS A 129 7.45 -12.68 -13.86
C CYS A 129 7.83 -12.20 -12.46
N LYS A 130 8.88 -11.38 -12.41
CA LYS A 130 9.24 -10.57 -11.26
C LYS A 130 9.48 -9.15 -11.76
N VAL A 131 8.78 -8.19 -11.18
CA VAL A 131 8.99 -6.77 -11.46
C VAL A 131 9.32 -6.05 -10.16
N GLU A 132 10.49 -5.42 -10.12
CA GLU A 132 10.91 -4.60 -8.99
C GLU A 132 10.71 -3.13 -9.32
N PHE A 133 10.00 -2.41 -8.45
CA PHE A 133 9.73 -0.98 -8.59
C PHE A 133 10.50 -0.27 -7.50
N TYR A 134 11.48 0.54 -7.88
CA TYR A 134 12.25 1.35 -6.93
C TYR A 134 11.69 2.76 -6.90
N ASP A 135 11.53 3.33 -5.71
CA ASP A 135 10.99 4.66 -5.50
C ASP A 135 9.70 4.92 -6.30
N TYR A 136 8.65 4.19 -5.93
CA TYR A 136 7.35 4.21 -6.62
C TYR A 136 6.33 4.91 -5.75
N ARG A 137 5.60 5.88 -6.33
CA ARG A 137 4.60 6.65 -5.59
C ARG A 137 3.20 6.41 -6.13
N PHE A 138 2.28 6.17 -5.22
CA PHE A 138 0.85 6.11 -5.47
C PHE A 138 0.22 7.44 -5.05
N VAL A 139 -0.64 7.97 -5.92
CA VAL A 139 -1.45 9.16 -5.69
C VAL A 139 -2.92 8.77 -5.79
N ILE A 140 -3.60 8.79 -4.65
CA ILE A 140 -4.97 8.31 -4.49
C ILE A 140 -5.84 9.48 -4.07
N GLN A 141 -6.80 9.84 -4.92
CA GLN A 141 -7.62 11.04 -4.73
C GLN A 141 -9.07 10.72 -4.89
N GLY A 142 -9.95 11.32 -4.09
CA GLY A 142 -11.37 11.08 -4.25
C GLY A 142 -12.23 11.63 -3.14
N ASN A 143 -13.32 10.93 -2.85
CA ASN A 143 -14.32 11.35 -1.88
C ASN A 143 -14.37 10.39 -0.71
N TYR A 144 -14.58 10.92 0.48
CA TYR A 144 -14.81 10.15 1.69
C TYR A 144 -16.13 10.57 2.33
N GLU A 145 -16.63 9.76 3.25
CA GLU A 145 -17.68 10.13 4.18
C GLU A 145 -17.24 9.75 5.59
N SER A 146 -17.87 10.38 6.57
CA SER A 146 -17.66 10.05 7.97
C SER A 146 -19.00 9.82 8.66
N ASN A 147 -19.09 8.76 9.44
CA ASN A 147 -20.26 8.48 10.27
C ASN A 147 -19.87 8.44 11.75
N LYS A 148 -20.79 8.88 12.63
CA LYS A 148 -20.60 8.74 14.07
C LYS A 148 -21.21 7.43 14.58
N ARG A 149 -20.48 6.70 15.42
CA ARG A 149 -20.97 5.55 16.20
C ARG A 149 -20.48 5.73 17.62
N ASP A 150 -21.39 5.75 18.59
CA ASP A 150 -21.06 5.95 20.02
C ASP A 150 -20.12 7.15 20.27
N ASP A 151 -20.48 8.30 19.69
CA ASP A 151 -19.73 9.57 19.72
C ASP A 151 -18.32 9.55 19.11
N LYS A 152 -17.93 8.45 18.47
CA LYS A 152 -16.66 8.33 17.72
C LYS A 152 -16.86 8.44 16.21
N THR A 153 -15.88 9.01 15.53
CA THR A 153 -15.94 9.26 14.08
C THR A 153 -15.27 8.14 13.31
N TYR A 154 -15.96 7.53 12.36
CA TYR A 154 -15.41 6.50 11.47
C TYR A 154 -15.39 7.01 10.04
N VAL A 155 -14.31 6.74 9.32
CA VAL A 155 -14.07 7.26 7.97
C VAL A 155 -14.26 6.16 6.95
N HIS A 156 -14.92 6.49 5.85
CA HIS A 156 -15.09 5.59 4.72
C HIS A 156 -14.74 6.31 3.41
N PHE A 157 -13.73 5.81 2.70
CA PHE A 157 -13.32 6.30 1.38
C PHE A 157 -14.21 5.68 0.30
N LYS A 158 -15.10 6.49 -0.30
CA LYS A 158 -16.20 6.02 -1.17
C LYS A 158 -15.76 5.75 -2.61
N SER A 159 -14.97 6.67 -3.16
CA SER A 159 -14.56 6.67 -4.55
C SER A 159 -13.17 7.24 -4.63
N TYR A 160 -12.33 6.70 -5.52
CA TYR A 160 -11.00 7.25 -5.75
C TYR A 160 -10.59 7.08 -7.21
N THR A 161 -9.61 7.89 -7.60
CA THR A 161 -8.77 7.67 -8.78
C THR A 161 -7.37 7.29 -8.29
N LEU A 162 -6.72 6.42 -9.04
CA LEU A 162 -5.33 6.05 -8.82
C LEU A 162 -4.46 6.65 -9.92
N ASN A 163 -3.43 7.38 -9.51
CA ASN A 163 -2.32 7.75 -10.37
C ASN A 163 -1.03 7.16 -9.79
N THR A 164 -0.09 6.82 -10.65
CA THR A 164 1.25 6.38 -10.26
C THR A 164 2.30 7.37 -10.76
N ASP A 165 3.29 7.62 -9.92
CA ASP A 165 4.43 8.49 -10.19
C ASP A 165 5.72 7.66 -9.96
N PRO A 166 6.19 6.94 -10.99
CA PRO A 166 7.40 6.15 -10.89
C PRO A 166 8.63 7.06 -10.90
N ARG A 167 9.24 7.26 -9.72
CA ARG A 167 10.39 8.16 -9.54
C ARG A 167 11.72 7.46 -9.71
N GLY A 168 11.80 6.19 -9.32
CA GLY A 168 12.96 5.33 -9.53
C GLY A 168 12.75 4.30 -10.64
N LYS A 169 13.83 3.59 -10.97
CA LYS A 169 13.88 2.60 -12.05
C LYS A 169 12.97 1.40 -11.74
N LEU A 170 12.42 0.79 -12.79
CA LEU A 170 11.84 -0.55 -12.71
C LEU A 170 12.79 -1.59 -13.31
N ILE A 171 12.78 -2.79 -12.73
CA ILE A 171 13.50 -3.95 -13.26
C ILE A 171 12.46 -5.01 -13.62
N PHE A 172 12.40 -5.35 -14.90
CA PHE A 172 11.53 -6.35 -15.47
C PHE A 172 12.31 -7.65 -15.69
N ASP A 173 11.81 -8.73 -15.11
CA ASP A 173 12.32 -10.08 -15.31
C ASP A 173 11.15 -11.00 -15.67
N PHE A 174 11.19 -11.57 -16.86
CA PHE A 174 10.15 -12.44 -17.41
C PHE A 174 10.82 -13.69 -17.96
N GLU A 175 10.52 -14.83 -17.35
CA GLU A 175 11.06 -16.11 -17.80
C GLU A 175 10.34 -16.60 -19.06
N ASN A 176 11.04 -17.36 -19.90
CA ASN A 176 10.45 -18.08 -21.03
C ASN A 176 9.69 -17.20 -22.06
N LEU A 177 10.18 -15.98 -22.29
CA LEU A 177 9.80 -15.19 -23.47
C LEU A 177 10.16 -15.95 -24.76
N PHE A 178 9.35 -15.79 -25.81
CA PHE A 178 9.52 -16.46 -27.12
C PHE A 178 9.80 -17.97 -27.01
N ASN A 179 9.12 -18.65 -26.07
CA ASN A 179 9.30 -20.08 -25.79
C ASN A 179 10.75 -20.47 -25.44
N GLY A 180 11.47 -19.57 -24.75
CA GLY A 180 12.82 -19.84 -24.25
C GLY A 180 13.95 -19.55 -25.25
N ASP A 181 13.65 -18.91 -26.39
CA ASP A 181 14.69 -18.39 -27.28
C ASP A 181 15.50 -17.32 -26.54
N LYS A 182 16.71 -17.69 -26.12
CA LYS A 182 17.57 -16.84 -25.28
C LYS A 182 17.89 -15.51 -25.94
N GLN A 183 18.20 -15.50 -27.23
CA GLN A 183 18.60 -14.27 -27.92
C GLN A 183 17.44 -13.28 -27.97
N LYS A 184 16.23 -13.75 -28.29
CA LYS A 184 15.04 -12.89 -28.33
C LYS A 184 14.58 -12.47 -26.94
N SER A 185 14.65 -13.38 -25.96
CA SER A 185 14.33 -13.08 -24.56
C SER A 185 15.24 -12.00 -23.99
N ASP A 186 16.56 -12.17 -24.14
CA ASP A 186 17.55 -11.20 -23.65
C ASP A 186 17.35 -9.83 -24.34
N ALA A 187 17.05 -9.81 -25.64
CA ALA A 187 16.77 -8.57 -26.37
C ALA A 187 15.48 -7.88 -25.90
N ALA A 188 14.41 -8.63 -25.65
CA ALA A 188 13.15 -8.08 -25.16
C ALA A 188 13.28 -7.56 -23.72
N LEU A 189 13.91 -8.32 -22.81
CA LEU A 189 14.16 -7.86 -21.44
C LEU A 189 15.06 -6.62 -21.42
N LYS A 190 16.08 -6.57 -22.28
CA LYS A 190 16.90 -5.37 -22.43
C LYS A 190 16.06 -4.17 -22.86
N MET A 191 15.21 -4.33 -23.89
CA MET A 191 14.31 -3.28 -24.34
C MET A 191 13.36 -2.82 -23.22
N MET A 192 12.75 -3.74 -22.47
CA MET A 192 11.85 -3.39 -21.36
C MET A 192 12.58 -2.61 -20.27
N ASN A 193 13.78 -3.05 -19.88
CA ASN A 193 14.57 -2.45 -18.81
C ASN A 193 15.22 -1.11 -19.20
N GLU A 194 15.54 -0.91 -20.48
CA GLU A 194 16.04 0.36 -21.01
C GLU A 194 14.91 1.39 -21.16
N ASN A 195 13.71 0.95 -21.54
CA ASN A 195 12.52 1.79 -21.75
C ASN A 195 11.49 1.64 -20.62
N TRP A 196 11.99 1.50 -19.39
CA TRP A 196 11.19 1.04 -18.26
C TRP A 196 10.01 1.95 -17.93
N LYS A 197 10.12 3.27 -18.17
CA LYS A 197 9.04 4.25 -17.94
C LYS A 197 7.88 4.04 -18.91
N GLU A 198 8.21 3.85 -20.19
CA GLU A 198 7.24 3.63 -21.25
C GLU A 198 6.56 2.28 -21.08
N VAL A 199 7.30 1.25 -20.64
CA VAL A 199 6.74 -0.06 -20.31
C VAL A 199 5.81 0.05 -19.10
N ASP A 200 6.20 0.73 -18.02
CA ASP A 200 5.35 0.94 -16.84
C ASP A 200 4.02 1.57 -17.23
N LYS A 201 4.08 2.68 -17.99
CA LYS A 201 2.92 3.41 -18.48
C LYS A 201 2.00 2.55 -19.36
N ALA A 202 2.57 1.64 -20.14
CA ALA A 202 1.81 0.78 -21.05
C ALA A 202 1.15 -0.40 -20.33
N MET A 203 1.86 -1.02 -19.38
CA MET A 203 1.45 -2.29 -18.78
C MET A 203 0.78 -2.12 -17.42
N HIS A 204 1.36 -1.36 -16.50
CA HIS A 204 0.96 -1.46 -15.09
C HIS A 204 -0.27 -0.68 -14.62
N PRO A 205 -0.91 0.26 -15.36
CA PRO A 205 -2.09 0.94 -14.84
C PRO A 205 -3.19 -0.02 -14.35
N GLN A 206 -3.51 -1.07 -15.12
CA GLN A 206 -4.53 -2.05 -14.73
C GLN A 206 -4.06 -2.99 -13.63
N VAL A 207 -2.76 -3.34 -13.61
CA VAL A 207 -2.15 -4.16 -12.56
C VAL A 207 -2.20 -3.43 -11.22
N MET A 208 -1.76 -2.18 -11.18
CA MET A 208 -1.76 -1.36 -9.98
C MET A 208 -3.18 -1.06 -9.51
N GLU A 209 -4.13 -0.80 -10.41
CA GLU A 209 -5.54 -0.62 -10.06
C GLU A 209 -6.10 -1.86 -9.34
N ALA A 210 -5.80 -3.08 -9.82
CA ALA A 210 -6.26 -4.31 -9.20
C ALA A 210 -5.74 -4.47 -7.76
N PHE A 211 -4.43 -4.27 -7.55
CA PHE A 211 -3.85 -4.33 -6.20
C PHE A 211 -4.35 -3.20 -5.29
N MET A 212 -4.40 -1.97 -5.80
CA MET A 212 -4.79 -0.81 -5.00
C MET A 212 -6.28 -0.81 -4.63
N LYS A 213 -7.13 -1.52 -5.40
CA LYS A 213 -8.50 -1.81 -4.98
C LYS A 213 -8.57 -2.63 -3.71
N THR A 214 -7.76 -3.69 -3.60
CA THR A 214 -7.66 -4.47 -2.35
C THR A 214 -7.04 -3.65 -1.23
N TYR A 215 -6.00 -2.87 -1.52
CA TYR A 215 -5.40 -1.95 -0.55
C TYR A 215 -6.42 -0.97 0.03
N MET A 216 -7.20 -0.28 -0.81
CA MET A 216 -8.22 0.68 -0.36
C MET A 216 -9.40 0.01 0.33
N LYS A 217 -9.73 -1.24 -0.03
CA LYS A 217 -10.66 -2.05 0.75
C LYS A 217 -10.14 -2.27 2.17
N ASN A 218 -8.87 -2.67 2.32
CA ASN A 218 -8.26 -2.87 3.64
C ASN A 218 -8.19 -1.55 4.43
N VAL A 219 -7.90 -0.42 3.78
CA VAL A 219 -7.95 0.91 4.43
C VAL A 219 -9.36 1.15 4.99
N ASN A 220 -10.40 0.89 4.20
CA ASN A 220 -11.77 1.03 4.65
C ASN A 220 -12.16 0.06 5.77
N ASP A 221 -11.68 -1.19 5.74
CA ASP A 221 -11.92 -2.15 6.82
C ASP A 221 -11.25 -1.66 8.12
N PHE A 222 -10.03 -1.12 8.02
CA PHE A 222 -9.29 -0.54 9.13
C PHE A 222 -9.99 0.69 9.73
N THR A 223 -10.35 1.68 8.91
CA THR A 223 -10.98 2.93 9.38
C THR A 223 -12.46 2.77 9.77
N ASN A 224 -13.07 1.63 9.43
CA ASN A 224 -14.38 1.23 9.97
C ASN A 224 -14.29 0.55 11.33
N LYS A 225 -13.13 -0.02 11.69
CA LYS A 225 -12.88 -0.68 12.97
C LYS A 225 -12.26 0.27 13.99
N ILE A 226 -11.36 1.14 13.53
CA ILE A 226 -10.66 2.10 14.39
C ILE A 226 -11.22 3.50 14.13
N PRO A 227 -11.71 4.18 15.17
CA PRO A 227 -12.23 5.53 15.05
C PRO A 227 -11.08 6.52 14.76
N ALA A 228 -11.39 7.59 14.05
CA ALA A 228 -10.46 8.64 13.68
C ALA A 228 -9.72 9.22 14.88
N GLU A 229 -10.38 9.36 16.04
CA GLU A 229 -9.80 9.91 17.26
C GLU A 229 -8.69 9.01 17.86
N GLU A 230 -8.66 7.73 17.49
CA GLU A 230 -7.59 6.78 17.86
C GLU A 230 -6.46 6.71 16.82
N ILE A 231 -6.60 7.38 15.68
CA ILE A 231 -5.56 7.48 14.64
C ILE A 231 -4.95 8.88 14.65
N ILE A 232 -5.79 9.91 14.73
CA ILE A 232 -5.45 11.29 14.41
C ILE A 232 -5.26 12.13 15.68
N TYR A 233 -4.26 11.72 16.47
CA TYR A 233 -3.84 12.40 17.69
C TYR A 233 -2.31 12.41 17.84
N TYR A 234 -1.78 13.35 18.61
CA TYR A 234 -0.38 13.37 19.03
C TYR A 234 -0.26 13.44 20.56
N GLU A 235 0.89 13.01 21.08
CA GLU A 235 1.22 13.07 22.51
C GLU A 235 2.12 14.30 22.74
N GLN A 236 1.83 15.06 23.80
CA GLN A 236 2.67 16.17 24.28
C GLN A 236 3.63 15.71 25.37
#